data_AF-K7F825-F1
#
_entry.id   AF-K7F825-F1
#
_cell.length_a   1.000
_cell.length_b   1.000
_cell.length_c   1.000
_cell.angle_alpha   90.00
_cell.angle_beta   90.00
_cell.angle_gamma   90.00
#
_symmetry.space_group_name_H-M   'P 1'
#
loop_
_entity.id
_entity.type
_entity.pdbx_description
1 polymer ?
#
loop_
_entity_poly.entity_id
_entity_poly.type
_entity_poly.pdbx_seq_one_letter_code
_entity_poly.pdbx_strand_id
1 'polypeptide(L)'
;KLNVFLQKEGKSVEDVRTIVTPASMSSAVTNEGLIVALGKQYTPPSYEGVGYRKLRFFSGIHPTPVGEDDFESWMDQAVQMMEEWQCSDTMKRQRLAESLRGPASDVIRSLRMSKPSAGAMEYLHALDDIYGTTESGEDLYLCFHTTYQEGEKLSQYLCHLETLLHKVLVKKGILASRLDQVRMEQILKGACSGNLIALKLQLSDSRQNPPSFSKLVRDIREEEDRLAAREA
;
A
#
# COMPACT_ATOMS: atom_id res chain seq x y z
N LYS A 1 65.27 -8.47 33.24
CA LYS A 1 64.90 -8.36 31.81
C LYS A 1 63.61 -7.56 31.60
N LEU A 2 62.52 -7.83 32.35
CA LEU A 2 61.26 -7.08 32.28
C LEU A 2 61.36 -5.59 32.68
N ASN A 3 62.03 -5.27 33.80
CA ASN A 3 62.17 -3.87 34.25
C ASN A 3 62.90 -2.96 33.26
N VAL A 4 63.93 -3.48 32.58
CA VAL A 4 64.69 -2.72 31.57
C VAL A 4 63.86 -2.45 30.32
N PHE A 5 62.96 -3.38 29.96
CA PHE A 5 62.02 -3.21 28.85
C PHE A 5 60.95 -2.15 29.17
N LEU A 6 60.35 -2.21 30.36
CA LEU A 6 59.33 -1.25 30.80
C LEU A 6 59.86 0.18 30.86
N GLN A 7 61.10 0.36 31.32
CA GLN A 7 61.75 1.66 31.39
C GLN A 7 62.06 2.25 30.00
N LYS A 8 62.34 1.40 28.99
CA LYS A 8 62.53 1.81 27.59
C LYS A 8 61.22 2.28 26.93
N GLU A 9 60.10 1.73 27.37
CA GLU A 9 58.75 2.04 26.87
C GLU A 9 58.03 3.13 27.69
N GLY A 10 58.70 3.73 28.68
CA GLY A 10 58.12 4.77 29.54
C GLY A 10 57.00 4.26 30.48
N LYS A 11 56.94 2.95 30.76
CA LYS A 11 55.91 2.30 31.58
C LYS A 11 56.48 1.80 32.90
N SER A 12 55.64 1.76 33.94
CA SER A 12 56.00 1.25 35.27
C SER A 12 55.52 -0.19 35.49
N VAL A 13 56.08 -0.87 36.49
CA VAL A 13 55.63 -2.19 36.93
C VAL A 13 54.22 -2.13 37.53
N GLU A 14 53.83 -1.01 38.13
CA GLU A 14 52.46 -0.75 38.58
C GLU A 14 51.43 -0.80 37.43
N ASP A 15 51.80 -0.38 36.23
CA ASP A 15 50.92 -0.41 35.05
C ASP A 15 50.69 -1.83 34.52
N VAL A 16 51.60 -2.75 34.84
CA VAL A 16 51.44 -4.18 34.51
C VAL A 16 50.57 -4.88 35.56
N ARG A 17 50.62 -4.43 36.83
CA ARG A 17 49.81 -5.01 37.90
C ARG A 17 48.32 -4.84 37.65
N THR A 18 47.87 -3.71 37.13
CA THR A 18 46.46 -3.48 36.76
C THR A 18 45.97 -4.38 35.61
N ILE A 19 46.87 -4.90 34.78
CA ILE A 19 46.56 -5.84 33.68
C ILE A 19 46.53 -7.29 34.19
N VAL A 20 47.36 -7.61 35.20
CA VAL A 20 47.56 -8.99 35.70
C VAL A 20 46.69 -9.32 36.91
N THR A 21 46.16 -8.33 37.64
CA THR A 21 45.10 -8.58 38.63
C THR A 21 43.77 -8.82 37.93
N PRO A 22 43.15 -10.00 38.07
CA PRO A 22 41.75 -10.15 37.73
C PRO A 22 40.97 -9.26 38.70
N ALA A 23 40.27 -8.26 38.15
CA ALA A 23 39.22 -7.60 38.89
C ALA A 23 38.26 -8.69 39.39
N SER A 24 38.05 -8.70 40.71
CA SER A 24 37.26 -9.67 41.44
C SER A 24 35.99 -10.06 40.69
N MET A 25 35.98 -11.26 40.08
CA MET A 25 34.75 -11.86 39.58
C MET A 25 33.94 -12.30 40.80
N SER A 26 33.10 -11.41 41.31
CA SER A 26 32.00 -11.79 42.18
C SER A 26 31.06 -12.69 41.37
N SER A 27 31.02 -13.95 41.76
CA SER A 27 30.15 -14.99 41.23
C SER A 27 28.69 -14.66 41.50
N ALA A 28 28.01 -14.04 40.53
CA ALA A 28 26.57 -14.13 40.33
C ALA A 28 26.21 -13.50 38.98
N VAL A 29 26.55 -14.16 37.87
CA VAL A 29 25.84 -13.89 36.62
C VAL A 29 24.54 -14.69 36.70
N THR A 30 23.55 -14.15 37.42
CA THR A 30 22.18 -14.64 37.29
C THR A 30 21.66 -14.23 35.91
N ASN A 31 20.73 -15.02 35.38
CA ASN A 31 20.13 -14.76 34.06
C ASN A 31 19.48 -13.36 33.97
N GLU A 32 19.22 -12.69 35.10
CA GLU A 32 18.75 -11.30 35.16
C GLU A 32 19.80 -10.29 34.66
N GLY A 33 21.10 -10.51 34.90
CA GLY A 33 22.16 -9.59 34.45
C GLY A 33 22.35 -9.57 32.93
N LEU A 34 22.14 -10.71 32.27
CA LEU A 34 22.10 -10.81 30.82
C LEU A 34 20.88 -10.10 30.23
N ILE A 35 19.73 -10.16 30.91
CA ILE A 35 18.51 -9.45 30.50
C ILE A 35 18.69 -7.94 30.61
N VAL A 36 19.44 -7.44 31.60
CA VAL A 36 19.75 -6.00 31.73
C VAL A 36 20.78 -5.53 30.70
N ALA A 37 21.78 -6.35 30.36
CA ALA A 37 22.76 -6.03 29.31
C ALA A 37 22.17 -6.09 27.89
N LEU A 38 21.21 -6.98 27.65
CA LEU A 38 20.38 -7.05 26.44
C LEU A 38 19.20 -6.05 26.48
N GLY A 39 18.99 -5.41 27.62
CA GLY A 39 17.93 -4.44 27.90
C GLY A 39 18.23 -3.01 27.41
N LYS A 40 19.35 -2.79 26.71
CA LYS A 40 19.39 -1.70 25.73
C LYS A 40 18.48 -2.10 24.59
N GLN A 41 17.21 -1.77 24.79
CA GLN A 41 16.17 -1.70 23.80
C GLN A 41 16.79 -1.45 22.42
N TYR A 42 16.77 -2.47 21.56
CA TYR A 42 16.54 -2.19 20.15
C TYR A 42 15.10 -1.66 20.10
N THR A 43 14.93 -0.41 20.50
CA THR A 43 13.82 0.37 20.01
C THR A 43 14.10 0.49 18.51
N PRO A 44 13.25 -0.11 17.64
CA PRO A 44 13.25 0.36 16.26
C PRO A 44 13.11 1.88 16.34
N PRO A 45 13.83 2.66 15.52
CA PRO A 45 13.76 4.12 15.59
C PRO A 45 12.28 4.48 15.67
N SER A 46 11.87 5.00 16.82
CA SER A 46 10.51 5.49 16.96
C SER A 46 10.43 6.59 15.93
N TYR A 47 9.68 6.34 14.87
CA TYR A 47 9.28 7.39 13.95
C TYR A 47 8.35 8.28 14.76
N GLU A 48 8.94 9.14 15.61
CA GLU A 48 8.27 10.28 16.19
C GLU A 48 7.89 11.17 15.01
N GLY A 49 6.63 11.05 14.67
CA GLY A 49 5.99 11.66 13.53
C GLY A 49 4.61 11.06 13.50
N VAL A 50 3.71 11.63 14.30
CA VAL A 50 2.27 11.39 14.27
C VAL A 50 1.83 11.39 12.79
N GLY A 51 1.71 10.20 12.18
CA GLY A 51 1.41 10.06 10.75
C GLY A 51 2.20 9.02 9.94
N TYR A 52 3.21 8.31 10.49
CA TYR A 52 3.88 7.25 9.70
C TYR A 52 3.06 5.94 9.67
N ARG A 53 2.32 5.71 8.58
CA ARG A 53 1.81 4.38 8.21
C ARG A 53 2.82 3.68 7.29
N LYS A 54 3.24 2.47 7.68
CA LYS A 54 4.16 1.65 6.88
C LYS A 54 3.39 0.96 5.75
N LEU A 55 3.93 0.99 4.54
CA LEU A 55 3.41 0.22 3.41
C LEU A 55 3.52 -1.29 3.67
N ARG A 56 2.54 -2.01 3.15
CA ARG A 56 2.58 -3.48 3.06
C ARG A 56 3.69 -3.91 2.10
N PHE A 57 4.07 -5.18 2.18
CA PHE A 57 5.12 -5.70 1.31
C PHE A 57 4.57 -6.05 -0.06
N PHE A 58 5.40 -5.85 -1.09
CA PHE A 58 5.12 -6.24 -2.47
C PHE A 58 6.37 -6.84 -3.11
N SER A 59 6.27 -8.09 -3.59
CA SER A 59 7.39 -8.80 -4.23
C SER A 59 7.34 -8.84 -5.76
N GLY A 60 6.18 -8.58 -6.37
CA GLY A 60 5.98 -8.81 -7.81
C GLY A 60 5.89 -10.29 -8.19
N ILE A 61 5.62 -11.19 -7.23
CA ILE A 61 5.43 -12.63 -7.47
C ILE A 61 3.93 -12.94 -7.58
N HIS A 62 3.55 -13.78 -8.55
CA HIS A 62 2.19 -14.29 -8.71
C HIS A 62 2.14 -15.82 -8.56
N PRO A 63 1.20 -16.39 -7.77
CA PRO A 63 0.20 -15.70 -6.95
C PRO A 63 0.82 -14.93 -5.77
N THR A 64 0.14 -13.89 -5.30
CA THR A 64 0.62 -13.01 -4.21
C THR A 64 0.94 -13.81 -2.95
N PRO A 65 2.17 -13.72 -2.41
CA PRO A 65 2.53 -14.40 -1.18
C PRO A 65 1.68 -13.97 0.03
N VAL A 66 1.47 -14.89 0.98
CA VAL A 66 0.71 -14.59 2.21
C VAL A 66 1.42 -13.49 2.99
N GLY A 67 0.68 -12.43 3.32
CA GLY A 67 1.22 -11.28 4.05
C GLY A 67 1.78 -10.16 3.18
N GLU A 68 1.70 -10.31 1.86
CA GLU A 68 1.99 -9.28 0.86
C GLU A 68 0.70 -8.81 0.17
N ASP A 69 0.78 -7.67 -0.49
CA ASP A 69 -0.30 -7.11 -1.32
C ASP A 69 0.04 -7.35 -2.81
N ASP A 70 -0.99 -7.45 -3.66
CA ASP A 70 -0.79 -7.41 -5.12
C ASP A 70 -0.35 -6.02 -5.59
N PHE A 71 0.05 -5.91 -6.85
CA PHE A 71 0.60 -4.66 -7.39
C PHE A 71 -0.38 -3.50 -7.29
N GLU A 72 -1.63 -3.69 -7.71
CA GLU A 72 -2.66 -2.64 -7.73
C GLU A 72 -2.93 -2.12 -6.30
N SER A 73 -3.15 -3.04 -5.35
CA SER A 73 -3.42 -2.71 -3.95
C SER A 73 -2.23 -2.01 -3.28
N TRP A 74 -1.01 -2.43 -3.61
CA TRP A 74 0.21 -1.79 -3.08
C TRP A 74 0.45 -0.42 -3.71
N MET A 75 0.24 -0.27 -5.03
CA MET A 75 0.44 0.97 -5.77
C MET A 75 -0.53 2.06 -5.29
N ASP A 76 -1.81 1.73 -5.13
CA ASP A 76 -2.81 2.66 -4.60
C ASP A 76 -2.41 3.20 -3.22
N GLN A 77 -1.98 2.30 -2.33
CA GLN A 77 -1.46 2.69 -1.02
C GLN A 77 -0.19 3.54 -1.14
N ALA A 78 0.74 3.19 -2.03
CA ALA A 78 1.99 3.90 -2.20
C ALA A 78 1.77 5.34 -2.70
N VAL A 79 0.89 5.54 -3.69
CA VAL A 79 0.52 6.87 -4.20
C VAL A 79 -0.14 7.70 -3.11
N GLN A 80 -1.08 7.13 -2.34
CA GLN A 80 -1.68 7.83 -1.21
C GLN A 80 -0.64 8.25 -0.16
N MET A 81 0.25 7.32 0.22
CA MET A 81 1.31 7.59 1.20
C MET A 81 2.30 8.64 0.72
N MET A 82 2.54 8.76 -0.59
CA MET A 82 3.40 9.80 -1.14
C MET A 82 2.90 11.21 -0.83
N GLU A 83 1.59 11.43 -0.73
CA GLU A 83 0.97 12.71 -0.35
C GLU A 83 0.99 12.92 1.18
N GLU A 84 0.73 11.86 1.94
CA GLU A 84 0.68 11.92 3.41
C GLU A 84 2.07 12.09 4.04
N TRP A 85 3.11 11.50 3.45
CA TRP A 85 4.46 11.62 3.97
C TRP A 85 5.01 13.04 3.81
N GLN A 86 5.01 13.79 4.92
CA GLN A 86 5.62 15.10 5.05
C GLN A 86 7.14 15.00 5.29
N CYS A 87 7.86 14.31 4.40
CA CYS A 87 9.31 14.12 4.50
C CYS A 87 10.01 14.31 3.14
N SER A 88 11.35 14.30 3.17
CA SER A 88 12.17 14.47 1.97
C SER A 88 11.99 13.33 0.97
N ASP A 89 12.22 13.61 -0.31
CA ASP A 89 12.17 12.60 -1.38
C ASP A 89 13.09 11.39 -1.09
N THR A 90 14.30 11.64 -0.54
CA THR A 90 15.20 10.57 -0.09
C THR A 90 14.56 9.64 0.93
N MET A 91 13.81 10.18 1.89
CA MET A 91 13.10 9.37 2.88
C MET A 91 11.92 8.60 2.25
N LYS A 92 11.20 9.22 1.30
CA LYS A 92 10.14 8.54 0.54
C LYS A 92 10.71 7.37 -0.29
N ARG A 93 11.81 7.59 -1.01
CA ARG A 93 12.54 6.53 -1.74
C ARG A 93 12.95 5.38 -0.84
N GLN A 94 13.46 5.68 0.34
CA GLN A 94 13.82 4.67 1.33
C GLN A 94 12.59 3.87 1.78
N ARG A 95 11.49 4.54 2.17
CA ARG A 95 10.25 3.88 2.60
C ARG A 95 9.63 3.00 1.51
N LEU A 96 9.64 3.46 0.26
CA LEU A 96 9.23 2.65 -0.89
C LEU A 96 10.12 1.41 -1.01
N ALA A 97 11.45 1.58 -1.06
CA ALA A 97 12.39 0.47 -1.18
C ALA A 97 12.26 -0.55 -0.03
N GLU A 98 12.00 -0.09 1.20
CA GLU A 98 11.79 -0.94 2.38
C GLU A 98 10.52 -1.80 2.30
N SER A 99 9.55 -1.40 1.49
CA SER A 99 8.31 -2.14 1.27
C SER A 99 8.39 -3.15 0.11
N LEU A 100 9.43 -3.07 -0.72
CA LEU A 100 9.59 -3.96 -1.88
C LEU A 100 10.37 -5.22 -1.52
N ARG A 101 10.04 -6.35 -2.14
CA ARG A 101 10.75 -7.63 -2.01
C ARG A 101 11.05 -8.23 -3.39
N GLY A 102 11.90 -9.25 -3.42
CA GLY A 102 12.11 -10.11 -4.59
C GLY A 102 12.30 -9.35 -5.92
N PRO A 103 11.65 -9.81 -7.01
CA PRO A 103 11.69 -9.15 -8.31
C PRO A 103 11.39 -7.64 -8.28
N ALA A 104 10.42 -7.19 -7.48
CA ALA A 104 10.08 -5.77 -7.40
C ALA A 104 11.22 -4.91 -6.80
N SER A 105 11.98 -5.44 -5.85
CA SER A 105 13.20 -4.78 -5.36
C SER A 105 14.28 -4.66 -6.44
N ASP A 106 14.37 -5.67 -7.32
CA ASP A 106 15.39 -5.73 -8.36
C ASP A 106 15.15 -4.67 -9.45
N VAL A 107 13.88 -4.36 -9.74
CA VAL A 107 13.48 -3.24 -10.61
C VAL A 107 14.07 -1.92 -10.09
N ILE A 108 13.82 -1.60 -8.82
CA ILE A 108 14.31 -0.35 -8.23
C ILE A 108 15.83 -0.34 -8.13
N ARG A 109 16.46 -1.48 -7.84
CA ARG A 109 17.93 -1.57 -7.84
C ARG A 109 18.49 -1.24 -9.23
N SER A 110 17.89 -1.79 -10.28
CA SER A 110 18.29 -1.54 -11.66
C SER A 110 18.10 -0.08 -12.07
N LEU A 111 16.96 0.53 -11.70
CA LEU A 111 16.70 1.95 -11.92
C LEU A 111 17.75 2.84 -11.22
N ARG A 112 18.13 2.52 -9.99
CA ARG A 112 19.15 3.29 -9.26
C ARG A 112 20.53 3.20 -9.90
N MET A 113 20.86 2.05 -10.52
CA MET A 113 22.13 1.87 -11.23
C MET A 113 22.18 2.68 -12.53
N SER A 114 21.07 2.75 -13.27
CA SER A 114 20.99 3.50 -14.52
C SER A 114 20.74 5.01 -14.31
N LYS A 115 19.95 5.36 -13.31
CA LYS A 115 19.57 6.73 -12.95
C LYS A 115 19.68 6.96 -11.43
N PRO A 116 20.88 7.25 -10.90
CA PRO A 116 21.09 7.49 -9.46
C PRO A 116 20.30 8.69 -8.90
N SER A 117 19.94 9.64 -9.77
CA SER A 117 19.13 10.81 -9.42
C SER A 117 17.63 10.55 -9.38
N ALA A 118 17.17 9.32 -9.64
CA ALA A 118 15.75 8.99 -9.69
C ALA A 118 15.06 9.33 -8.36
N GLY A 119 13.93 10.05 -8.46
CA GLY A 119 13.05 10.42 -7.34
C GLY A 119 12.11 9.29 -6.91
N ALA A 120 11.36 9.49 -5.83
CA ALA A 120 10.39 8.50 -5.35
C ALA A 120 9.24 8.24 -6.33
N MET A 121 8.77 9.27 -7.05
CA MET A 121 7.74 9.10 -8.08
C MET A 121 8.23 8.24 -9.24
N GLU A 122 9.52 8.35 -9.60
CA GLU A 122 10.12 7.54 -10.66
C GLU A 122 10.24 6.06 -10.27
N TYR A 123 10.32 5.76 -8.97
CA TYR A 123 10.25 4.37 -8.49
C TYR A 123 8.86 3.79 -8.74
N LEU A 124 7.80 4.57 -8.46
CA LEU A 124 6.43 4.13 -8.73
C LEU A 124 6.19 3.93 -10.22
N HIS A 125 6.64 4.86 -11.07
CA HIS A 125 6.54 4.70 -12.53
C HIS A 125 7.26 3.47 -13.04
N ALA A 126 8.50 3.21 -12.60
CA ALA A 126 9.23 2.01 -13.04
C ALA A 126 8.56 0.70 -12.60
N LEU A 127 7.82 0.71 -11.49
CA LEU A 127 7.03 -0.44 -11.08
C LEU A 127 5.72 -0.57 -11.88
N ASP A 128 5.04 0.54 -12.18
CA ASP A 128 3.86 0.56 -13.08
C ASP A 128 4.21 0.08 -14.49
N ASP A 129 5.38 0.44 -15.02
CA ASP A 129 5.85 0.00 -16.34
C ASP A 129 6.03 -1.52 -16.44
N ILE A 130 6.24 -2.23 -15.32
CA ILE A 130 6.55 -3.67 -15.30
C ILE A 130 5.37 -4.49 -14.77
N TYR A 131 4.68 -4.00 -13.75
CA TYR A 131 3.65 -4.75 -13.02
C TYR A 131 2.25 -4.18 -13.21
N GLY A 132 2.12 -2.94 -13.70
CA GLY A 132 0.84 -2.32 -13.95
C GLY A 132 0.13 -2.90 -15.15
N THR A 133 -1.18 -2.64 -15.22
CA THR A 133 -1.94 -2.97 -16.42
C THR A 133 -1.39 -2.22 -17.64
N THR A 134 -1.21 -2.96 -18.74
CA THR A 134 -0.90 -2.38 -20.06
C THR A 134 -2.14 -1.81 -20.74
N GLU A 135 -3.32 -2.03 -20.18
CA GLU A 135 -4.58 -1.50 -20.71
C GLU A 135 -4.59 0.02 -20.64
N SER A 136 -4.99 0.65 -21.74
CA SER A 136 -5.21 2.08 -21.77
C SER A 136 -6.48 2.48 -21.01
N GLY A 137 -6.62 3.77 -20.70
CA GLY A 137 -7.88 4.29 -20.16
C GLY A 137 -9.08 4.00 -21.06
N GLU A 138 -8.88 3.91 -22.39
CA GLU A 138 -9.93 3.58 -23.36
C GLU A 138 -10.32 2.10 -23.30
N ASP A 139 -9.35 1.20 -23.18
CA ASP A 139 -9.59 -0.24 -23.03
C ASP A 139 -10.38 -0.54 -21.75
N LEU A 140 -9.96 0.08 -20.64
CA LEU A 140 -10.65 -0.02 -19.36
C LEU A 140 -12.07 0.57 -19.44
N TYR A 141 -12.24 1.67 -20.17
CA TYR A 141 -13.56 2.27 -20.35
C TYR A 141 -14.49 1.38 -21.17
N LEU A 142 -13.96 0.69 -22.19
CA LEU A 142 -14.69 -0.32 -22.94
C LEU A 142 -15.07 -1.51 -22.06
N CYS A 143 -14.16 -2.00 -21.22
CA CYS A 143 -14.44 -3.05 -20.23
C CYS A 143 -15.60 -2.64 -19.31
N PHE A 144 -15.56 -1.43 -18.74
CA PHE A 144 -16.66 -0.88 -17.97
C PHE A 144 -18.00 -0.86 -18.76
N HIS A 145 -17.98 -0.40 -20.02
CA HIS A 145 -19.18 -0.33 -20.87
C HIS A 145 -19.76 -1.69 -21.27
N THR A 146 -18.95 -2.75 -21.18
CA THR A 146 -19.31 -4.12 -21.57
C THR A 146 -19.51 -5.04 -20.38
N THR A 147 -19.45 -4.52 -19.16
CA THR A 147 -19.76 -5.25 -17.92
C THR A 147 -21.27 -5.22 -17.68
N TYR A 148 -21.90 -6.39 -17.53
CA TYR A 148 -23.32 -6.55 -17.28
C TYR A 148 -23.55 -7.25 -15.93
N GLN A 149 -24.75 -7.10 -15.38
CA GLN A 149 -25.13 -7.79 -14.14
C GLN A 149 -25.28 -9.30 -14.40
N GLU A 150 -24.63 -10.14 -13.58
CA GLU A 150 -24.53 -11.60 -13.74
C GLU A 150 -25.16 -12.38 -12.55
N GLY A 151 -26.42 -12.07 -12.22
CA GLY A 151 -27.17 -12.78 -11.19
C GLY A 151 -26.88 -12.32 -9.75
N GLU A 152 -25.94 -11.39 -9.54
CA GLU A 152 -25.76 -10.68 -8.27
C GLU A 152 -26.88 -9.66 -7.99
N LYS A 153 -26.91 -9.09 -6.78
CA LYS A 153 -27.77 -7.94 -6.47
C LYS A 153 -27.34 -6.70 -7.27
N LEU A 154 -28.26 -5.78 -7.52
CA LEU A 154 -27.95 -4.55 -8.27
C LEU A 154 -26.94 -3.68 -7.52
N SER A 155 -26.99 -3.65 -6.19
CA SER A 155 -26.00 -2.97 -5.35
C SER A 155 -24.60 -3.57 -5.48
N GLN A 156 -24.49 -4.90 -5.63
CA GLN A 156 -23.20 -5.58 -5.83
C GLN A 156 -22.63 -5.30 -7.22
N TYR A 157 -23.47 -5.38 -8.25
CA TYR A 157 -23.12 -4.98 -9.61
C TYR A 157 -22.61 -3.53 -9.66
N LEU A 158 -23.31 -2.61 -8.97
CA LEU A 158 -22.90 -1.22 -8.88
C LEU A 158 -21.53 -1.03 -8.22
N CYS A 159 -21.23 -1.76 -7.15
CA CYS A 159 -19.91 -1.74 -6.52
C CYS A 159 -18.81 -2.27 -7.46
N HIS A 160 -19.10 -3.32 -8.24
CA HIS A 160 -18.17 -3.83 -9.25
C HIS A 160 -17.88 -2.74 -10.31
N LEU A 161 -18.94 -2.13 -10.86
CA LEU A 161 -18.82 -1.02 -11.81
C LEU A 161 -17.94 0.11 -11.26
N GLU A 162 -18.06 0.43 -9.98
CA GLU A 162 -17.24 1.48 -9.36
C GLU A 162 -15.75 1.13 -9.33
N THR A 163 -15.41 -0.13 -9.05
CA THR A 163 -14.02 -0.60 -9.11
C THR A 163 -13.44 -0.46 -10.51
N LEU A 164 -14.20 -0.80 -11.55
CA LEU A 164 -13.76 -0.61 -12.94
C LEU A 164 -13.63 0.87 -13.28
N LEU A 165 -14.62 1.68 -12.92
CA LEU A 165 -14.65 3.10 -13.25
C LEU A 165 -13.53 3.88 -12.55
N HIS A 166 -13.13 3.46 -11.35
CA HIS A 166 -11.95 4.00 -10.66
C HIS A 166 -10.67 3.79 -11.49
N LYS A 167 -10.46 2.58 -12.03
CA LYS A 167 -9.30 2.29 -12.90
C LYS A 167 -9.31 3.16 -14.16
N VAL A 168 -10.49 3.33 -14.78
CA VAL A 168 -10.65 4.23 -15.93
C VAL A 168 -10.23 5.65 -15.57
N LEU A 169 -10.68 6.17 -14.42
CA LEU A 169 -10.33 7.52 -13.96
C LEU A 169 -8.83 7.68 -13.73
N VAL A 170 -8.19 6.72 -13.06
CA VAL A 170 -6.75 6.72 -12.78
C VAL A 170 -5.93 6.73 -14.07
N LYS A 171 -6.30 5.89 -15.06
CA LYS A 171 -5.69 5.87 -16.40
C LYS A 171 -6.23 6.97 -17.33
N LYS A 172 -6.96 7.96 -16.79
CA LYS A 172 -7.48 9.16 -17.50
C LYS A 172 -8.38 8.85 -18.71
N GLY A 173 -9.04 7.70 -18.72
CA GLY A 173 -10.04 7.34 -19.74
C GLY A 173 -11.36 8.11 -19.61
N ILE A 174 -11.59 8.77 -18.47
CA ILE A 174 -12.78 9.59 -18.22
C ILE A 174 -12.46 10.79 -17.31
N LEU A 175 -13.24 11.86 -17.44
CA LEU A 175 -13.23 13.00 -16.53
C LEU A 175 -14.03 12.70 -15.25
N ALA A 176 -13.52 13.13 -14.09
CA ALA A 176 -14.20 12.97 -12.80
C ALA A 176 -15.63 13.55 -12.79
N SER A 177 -15.87 14.63 -13.53
CA SER A 177 -17.19 15.26 -13.65
C SER A 177 -18.23 14.40 -14.38
N ARG A 178 -17.81 13.34 -15.08
CA ARG A 178 -18.70 12.45 -15.84
C ARG A 178 -19.01 11.14 -15.10
N LEU A 179 -18.39 10.88 -13.95
CA LEU A 179 -18.49 9.59 -13.25
C LEU A 179 -19.93 9.22 -12.92
N ASP A 180 -20.68 10.15 -12.31
CA ASP A 180 -22.08 9.92 -11.93
C ASP A 180 -22.97 9.64 -13.16
N GLN A 181 -22.73 10.36 -14.26
CA GLN A 181 -23.46 10.20 -15.51
C GLN A 181 -23.24 8.82 -16.12
N VAL A 182 -21.98 8.42 -16.34
CA VAL A 182 -21.68 7.14 -17.01
C VAL A 182 -22.04 5.94 -16.14
N ARG A 183 -21.96 6.09 -14.82
CA ARG A 183 -22.43 5.09 -13.87
C ARG A 183 -23.92 4.85 -14.02
N MET A 184 -24.72 5.92 -14.05
CA MET A 184 -26.16 5.80 -14.26
C MET A 184 -26.47 5.18 -15.62
N GLU A 185 -25.83 5.62 -16.69
CA GLU A 185 -26.01 5.06 -18.03
C GLU A 185 -25.71 3.57 -18.08
N GLN A 186 -24.62 3.12 -17.44
CA GLN A 186 -24.24 1.72 -17.42
C GLN A 186 -25.13 0.86 -16.50
N ILE A 187 -25.70 1.42 -15.43
CA ILE A 187 -26.72 0.71 -14.64
C ILE A 187 -27.97 0.49 -15.48
N LEU A 188 -28.48 1.53 -16.14
CA LEU A 188 -29.71 1.45 -16.94
C LEU A 188 -29.54 0.50 -18.13
N LYS A 189 -28.34 0.43 -18.71
CA LYS A 189 -28.01 -0.47 -19.82
C LYS A 189 -27.70 -1.90 -19.36
N GLY A 190 -26.96 -2.05 -18.27
CA GLY A 190 -26.29 -3.30 -17.89
C GLY A 190 -26.99 -4.12 -16.81
N ALA A 191 -28.01 -3.58 -16.15
CA ALA A 191 -28.83 -4.35 -15.20
C ALA A 191 -29.56 -5.52 -15.90
N CYS A 192 -29.80 -6.61 -15.16
CA CYS A 192 -30.51 -7.78 -15.70
C CYS A 192 -31.91 -7.39 -16.20
N SER A 193 -32.37 -8.09 -17.24
CA SER A 193 -33.74 -7.91 -17.76
C SER A 193 -34.79 -8.11 -16.67
N GLY A 194 -35.69 -7.15 -16.52
CA GLY A 194 -36.75 -7.19 -15.52
C GLY A 194 -36.35 -6.72 -14.12
N ASN A 195 -35.14 -6.20 -13.92
CA ASN A 195 -34.76 -5.60 -12.64
C ASN A 195 -35.66 -4.39 -12.31
N LEU A 196 -36.54 -4.56 -11.32
CA LEU A 196 -37.55 -3.56 -10.96
C LEU A 196 -36.94 -2.24 -10.48
N ILE A 197 -35.77 -2.29 -9.84
CA ILE A 197 -35.07 -1.11 -9.34
C ILE A 197 -34.49 -0.32 -10.51
N ALA A 198 -33.84 -1.01 -11.47
CA ALA A 198 -33.34 -0.37 -12.69
C ALA A 198 -34.48 0.25 -13.51
N LEU A 199 -35.63 -0.42 -13.64
CA LEU A 199 -36.82 0.12 -14.28
C LEU A 199 -37.34 1.38 -13.57
N LYS A 200 -37.41 1.36 -12.23
CA LYS A 200 -37.78 2.53 -11.44
C LYS A 200 -36.80 3.70 -11.65
N LEU A 201 -35.50 3.42 -11.69
CA LEU A 201 -34.47 4.42 -11.99
C LEU A 201 -34.65 5.00 -13.40
N GLN A 202 -34.96 4.18 -14.40
CA GLN A 202 -35.21 4.61 -15.78
C GLN A 202 -36.41 5.55 -15.92
N LEU A 203 -37.47 5.31 -15.14
CA LEU A 203 -38.68 6.15 -15.13
C LEU A 203 -38.52 7.44 -14.33
N SER A 204 -37.47 7.52 -13.51
CA SER A 204 -37.13 8.72 -12.75
C SER A 204 -36.24 9.67 -13.57
N ASP A 205 -36.04 10.88 -13.07
CA ASP A 205 -35.14 11.86 -13.69
C ASP A 205 -33.65 11.53 -13.51
N SER A 206 -33.33 10.34 -12.97
CA SER A 206 -31.97 9.92 -12.62
C SER A 206 -31.00 9.94 -13.81
N ARG A 207 -31.49 9.81 -15.04
CA ARG A 207 -30.62 9.88 -16.24
C ARG A 207 -30.15 11.29 -16.57
N GLN A 208 -30.96 12.31 -16.28
CA GLN A 208 -30.63 13.72 -16.55
C GLN A 208 -29.93 14.35 -15.35
N ASN A 209 -30.30 13.91 -14.14
CA ASN A 209 -29.74 14.36 -12.88
C ASN A 209 -29.23 13.16 -12.07
N PRO A 210 -28.09 12.55 -12.46
CA PRO A 210 -27.57 11.38 -11.79
C PRO A 210 -27.18 11.70 -10.33
N PRO A 211 -27.62 10.89 -9.36
CA PRO A 211 -27.17 11.02 -7.99
C PRO A 211 -25.70 10.62 -7.84
N SER A 212 -25.05 11.11 -6.80
CA SER A 212 -23.70 10.65 -6.43
C SER A 212 -23.68 9.16 -6.13
N PHE A 213 -22.51 8.52 -6.31
CA PHE A 213 -22.31 7.10 -6.00
C PHE A 213 -22.90 6.68 -4.65
N SER A 214 -22.56 7.40 -3.57
CA SER A 214 -22.98 7.05 -2.22
C SER A 214 -24.50 7.12 -2.03
N LYS A 215 -25.15 8.12 -2.66
CA LYS A 215 -26.61 8.24 -2.64
C LYS A 215 -27.24 7.09 -3.43
N LEU A 216 -26.72 6.81 -4.62
CA LEU A 216 -27.24 5.76 -5.50
C LEU A 216 -27.16 4.38 -4.86
N VAL A 217 -26.02 4.02 -4.27
CA VAL A 217 -25.84 2.74 -3.56
C VAL A 217 -26.83 2.60 -2.41
N ARG A 218 -27.01 3.66 -1.61
CA ARG A 218 -27.97 3.65 -0.50
C ARG A 218 -29.39 3.45 -1.02
N ASP A 219 -29.82 4.26 -1.99
CA ASP A 219 -31.19 4.25 -2.50
C ASP A 219 -31.51 2.89 -3.17
N ILE A 220 -30.54 2.24 -3.84
CA ILE A 220 -30.68 0.88 -4.37
C ILE A 220 -30.81 -0.14 -3.24
N ARG A 221 -29.93 -0.10 -2.22
CA ARG A 221 -29.98 -1.05 -1.09
C ARG A 221 -31.29 -0.98 -0.32
N GLU A 222 -31.80 0.22 -0.06
CA GLU A 222 -33.11 0.41 0.59
C GLU A 222 -34.24 -0.23 -0.22
N GLU A 223 -34.21 -0.10 -1.55
CA GLU A 223 -35.22 -0.68 -2.42
C GLU A 223 -35.08 -2.21 -2.53
N GLU A 224 -33.85 -2.74 -2.56
CA GLU A 224 -33.58 -4.18 -2.49
C GLU A 224 -34.16 -4.78 -1.21
N ASP A 225 -33.91 -4.16 -0.06
CA ASP A 225 -34.43 -4.61 1.24
C ASP A 225 -35.98 -4.55 1.27
N ARG A 226 -36.57 -3.49 0.68
CA ARG A 226 -38.02 -3.33 0.54
C ARG A 226 -38.66 -4.40 -0.36
N LEU A 227 -37.95 -4.87 -1.39
CA LEU A 227 -38.43 -5.94 -2.28
C LEU A 227 -38.31 -7.30 -1.59
N ALA A 228 -37.17 -7.58 -0.95
CA ALA A 228 -36.97 -8.80 -0.18
C ALA A 228 -38.04 -8.99 0.91
N ALA A 229 -38.42 -7.91 1.61
CA ALA A 229 -39.48 -7.94 2.63
C ALA A 229 -40.90 -8.20 2.07
N ARG A 230 -41.13 -8.05 0.76
CA ARG A 230 -42.42 -8.36 0.10
C ARG A 230 -42.48 -9.80 -0.40
N GLU A 231 -41.33 -10.43 -0.60
CA GLU A 231 -41.20 -11.81 -1.10
C GLU A 231 -41.07 -12.84 0.03
N ALA A 232 -40.85 -12.37 1.27
CA ALA A 232 -40.81 -13.15 2.51
C ALA A 232 -42.21 -13.35 3.11
#